data_AF-A0A538HV42-F1
#
_entry.id   AF-A0A538HV42-F1
#
_cell.length_a   1.000
_cell.length_b   1.000
_cell.length_c   1.000
_cell.angle_alpha   90.00
_cell.angle_beta   90.00
_cell.angle_gamma   90.00
#
_symmetry.space_group_name_H-M   'P 1'
#
loop_
_entity.id
_entity.type
_entity.pdbx_description
1 polymer ?
#
loop_
_entity_poly.entity_id
_entity_poly.type
_entity_poly.pdbx_seq_one_letter_code
_entity_poly.pdbx_strand_id
1 'polypeptide(L)'
;MRSRPSPATVLAALALFFALGGSALAVTHAFRPQARCANGAVRGIAAVTGGSSGVANIPGAFTSSKSLFSRTFNCAGGATEVRRISRGVFEVRFAGNSAASAVVSGSGAETWLTPMPGGVFQVGLHVPGRDDVVDTNFVVIAV
;
A
#
# COMPACT_ATOMS: atom_id res chain seq x y z
N MET A 1 -30.37 42.68 -41.22
CA MET A 1 -29.33 42.10 -42.09
C MET A 1 -29.02 40.69 -41.59
N ARG A 2 -29.28 39.66 -42.39
CA ARG A 2 -29.12 38.25 -42.01
C ARG A 2 -27.81 37.75 -42.62
N SER A 3 -26.74 37.73 -41.84
CA SER A 3 -25.41 37.31 -42.30
C SER A 3 -25.44 35.82 -42.61
N ARG A 4 -25.34 35.45 -43.89
CA ARG A 4 -25.15 34.05 -44.28
C ARG A 4 -23.70 33.69 -44.01
N PRO A 5 -23.40 32.67 -43.17
CA PRO A 5 -22.03 32.26 -42.94
C PRO A 5 -21.41 31.83 -44.28
N SER A 6 -20.22 32.35 -44.57
CA SER A 6 -19.52 31.96 -45.79
C SER A 6 -18.97 30.53 -45.62
N PRO A 7 -18.78 29.78 -46.73
CA PRO A 7 -18.23 28.44 -46.68
C PRO A 7 -16.89 28.36 -45.94
N ALA A 8 -16.07 29.41 -46.04
CA ALA A 8 -14.80 29.53 -45.34
C ALA A 8 -14.96 29.59 -43.80
N THR A 9 -16.00 30.27 -43.32
CA THR A 9 -16.29 30.36 -41.88
C THR A 9 -16.70 28.99 -41.31
N VAL A 10 -17.41 28.19 -42.09
CA VAL A 10 -17.83 26.83 -41.68
C VAL A 10 -16.61 25.90 -41.58
N LEU A 11 -15.71 25.94 -42.56
CA LEU A 11 -14.49 25.13 -42.56
C LEU A 11 -13.53 25.51 -41.42
N ALA A 12 -13.37 26.81 -41.16
CA ALA A 12 -12.55 27.28 -40.04
C ALA A 12 -13.11 26.82 -38.69
N ALA A 13 -14.44 26.86 -38.50
CA ALA A 13 -15.08 26.39 -37.28
C ALA A 13 -14.90 24.88 -37.07
N LEU A 14 -15.03 24.08 -38.14
CA LEU A 14 -14.80 22.64 -38.07
C LEU A 14 -13.34 22.32 -37.75
N ALA A 15 -12.39 22.96 -38.43
CA ALA A 15 -10.96 22.79 -38.16
C ALA A 15 -10.61 23.14 -36.71
N LEU A 16 -11.20 24.22 -36.18
CA LEU A 16 -11.04 24.63 -34.79
C LEU A 16 -11.64 23.59 -33.81
N PHE A 17 -12.79 23.01 -34.14
CA PHE A 17 -13.39 21.92 -33.36
C PHE A 17 -12.54 20.65 -33.34
N PHE A 18 -11.90 20.28 -34.46
CA PHE A 18 -11.01 19.13 -34.50
C PHE A 18 -9.66 19.41 -33.81
N ALA A 19 -9.11 20.62 -33.96
CA ALA A 19 -7.89 21.04 -33.27
C ALA A 19 -8.07 21.12 -31.74
N LEU A 20 -9.21 21.66 -31.27
CA LEU A 20 -9.55 21.73 -29.84
C LEU A 20 -10.05 20.38 -29.30
N GLY A 21 -10.87 19.66 -30.07
CA GLY A 21 -11.46 18.38 -29.69
C GLY A 21 -10.43 17.25 -29.57
N GLY A 22 -9.37 17.26 -30.39
CA GLY A 22 -8.24 16.32 -30.26
C GLY A 22 -7.45 16.50 -28.96
N SER A 23 -7.50 17.68 -28.34
CA SER A 23 -6.81 17.96 -27.08
C SER A 23 -7.53 17.35 -25.87
N ALA A 24 -8.81 16.99 -25.98
CA ALA A 24 -9.58 16.40 -24.88
C ALA A 24 -9.35 14.90 -24.70
N LEU A 25 -8.95 14.18 -25.75
CA LEU A 25 -8.67 12.74 -25.69
C LEU A 25 -7.25 12.41 -25.18
N ALA A 26 -6.32 13.37 -25.25
CA ALA A 26 -4.95 13.21 -24.74
C ALA A 26 -4.81 13.56 -23.24
N VAL A 27 -5.84 14.15 -22.63
CA VAL A 27 -5.82 14.61 -21.22
C VAL A 27 -6.75 13.77 -20.35
N THR A 28 -6.74 12.44 -20.46
CA THR A 28 -7.28 11.58 -19.39
C THR A 28 -6.58 10.23 -19.32
N HIS A 29 -5.27 10.24 -19.04
CA HIS A 29 -4.82 9.35 -17.96
C HIS A 29 -5.38 9.93 -16.66
N ALA A 30 -6.71 9.86 -16.50
CA ALA A 30 -7.38 10.25 -15.29
C ALA A 30 -6.73 9.39 -14.21
N PHE A 31 -6.01 10.03 -13.30
CA PHE A 31 -5.49 9.40 -12.10
C PHE A 31 -6.69 8.87 -11.35
N ARG A 32 -7.08 7.62 -11.62
CA ARG A 32 -8.13 6.91 -10.90
C ARG A 32 -7.40 6.22 -9.75
N PRO A 33 -7.34 6.83 -8.55
CA PRO A 33 -6.77 6.13 -7.41
C PRO A 33 -7.49 4.78 -7.30
N GLN A 34 -6.72 3.72 -7.07
CA GLN A 34 -7.28 2.38 -6.93
C GLN A 34 -8.43 2.43 -5.92
N ALA A 35 -9.59 1.86 -6.28
CA ALA A 35 -10.69 1.75 -5.36
C ALA A 35 -10.20 1.00 -4.11
N ARG A 36 -10.52 1.53 -2.92
CA ARG A 36 -10.05 0.95 -1.66
C ARG A 36 -10.44 -0.53 -1.60
N CYS A 37 -9.46 -1.37 -1.27
CA CYS A 37 -9.61 -2.82 -1.16
C CYS A 37 -10.03 -3.56 -2.45
N ALA A 38 -9.91 -2.94 -3.63
CA ALA A 38 -10.11 -3.62 -4.90
C ALA A 38 -9.17 -4.81 -5.07
N ASN A 39 -9.59 -5.79 -5.86
CA ASN A 39 -8.74 -6.92 -6.23
C ASN A 39 -7.49 -6.40 -6.99
N GLY A 40 -6.30 -6.86 -6.59
CA GLY A 40 -5.02 -6.43 -7.16
C GLY A 40 -4.50 -5.10 -6.62
N ALA A 41 -5.21 -4.43 -5.71
CA ALA A 41 -4.71 -3.24 -5.02
C ALA A 41 -3.92 -3.62 -3.77
N VAL A 42 -2.99 -2.75 -3.36
CA VAL A 42 -2.41 -2.87 -2.02
C VAL A 42 -3.51 -2.67 -0.99
N ARG A 43 -3.72 -3.66 -0.13
CA ARG A 43 -4.77 -3.67 0.89
C ARG A 43 -4.25 -3.18 2.23
N GLY A 44 -2.98 -3.39 2.55
CA GLY A 44 -2.39 -2.96 3.81
C GLY A 44 -0.89 -2.71 3.70
N ILE A 45 -0.38 -1.77 4.49
CA ILE A 45 1.06 -1.50 4.64
C ILE A 45 1.34 -1.33 6.13
N ALA A 46 2.35 -2.04 6.63
CA ALA A 46 2.88 -1.87 7.97
C ALA A 46 4.40 -1.80 7.89
N ALA A 47 4.97 -0.60 8.00
CA ALA A 47 6.42 -0.42 8.10
C ALA A 47 6.80 -0.32 9.58
N VAL A 48 7.27 -1.42 10.14
CA VAL A 48 7.54 -1.62 11.56
C VAL A 48 8.98 -1.24 11.87
N THR A 49 9.16 -0.32 12.80
CA THR A 49 10.47 0.15 13.26
C THR A 49 10.68 -0.06 14.76
N GLY A 50 9.60 -0.29 15.52
CA GLY A 50 9.65 -0.34 16.98
C GLY A 50 9.95 1.02 17.64
N GLY A 51 9.94 2.11 16.86
CA GLY A 51 10.24 3.45 17.35
C GLY A 51 11.69 3.63 17.78
N SER A 52 11.93 4.55 18.72
CA SER A 52 13.27 4.82 19.27
C SER A 52 13.85 3.64 20.05
N SER A 53 13.00 2.78 20.61
CA SER A 53 13.42 1.58 21.35
C SER A 53 13.73 0.40 20.42
N GLY A 54 13.42 0.49 19.13
CA GLY A 54 13.65 -0.59 18.17
C GLY A 54 12.68 -1.77 18.31
N VAL A 55 12.71 -2.65 17.30
CA VAL A 55 11.72 -3.72 17.10
C VAL A 55 11.72 -4.76 18.22
N ALA A 56 12.85 -4.98 18.88
CA ALA A 56 12.97 -5.90 20.01
C ALA A 56 12.04 -5.54 21.19
N ASN A 57 11.61 -4.28 21.30
CA ASN A 57 10.78 -3.76 22.38
C ASN A 57 9.27 -3.72 22.04
N ILE A 58 8.86 -4.28 20.90
CA ILE A 58 7.44 -4.44 20.58
C ILE A 58 6.80 -5.40 21.60
N PRO A 59 5.63 -5.06 22.18
CA PRO A 59 4.98 -5.88 23.19
C PRO A 59 4.42 -7.18 22.61
N GLY A 60 4.18 -8.15 23.50
CA GLY A 60 3.54 -9.43 23.13
C GLY A 60 2.03 -9.33 22.87
N ALA A 61 1.39 -8.26 23.34
CA ALA A 61 0.00 -7.93 22.99
C ALA A 61 -0.05 -7.10 21.71
N PHE A 62 -1.10 -7.28 20.91
CA PHE A 62 -1.34 -6.43 19.74
C PHE A 62 -1.47 -4.97 20.16
N THR A 63 -0.73 -4.10 19.47
CA THR A 63 -0.78 -2.66 19.67
C THR A 63 -0.77 -1.94 18.34
N SER A 64 -1.53 -0.85 18.27
CA SER A 64 -1.56 0.09 17.14
C SER A 64 -0.81 1.39 17.46
N SER A 65 0.13 1.35 18.42
CA SER A 65 0.89 2.54 18.78
C SER A 65 1.65 3.08 17.57
N LYS A 66 1.31 4.30 17.15
CA LYS A 66 1.88 4.93 15.95
C LYS A 66 3.40 5.06 16.02
N SER A 67 3.97 5.17 17.22
CA SER A 67 5.42 5.27 17.42
C SER A 67 6.20 4.03 16.95
N LEU A 68 5.55 2.86 16.85
CA LEU A 68 6.18 1.62 16.43
C LEU A 68 6.27 1.48 14.91
N PHE A 69 5.66 2.41 14.16
CA PHE A 69 5.57 2.36 12.71
C PHE A 69 6.10 3.66 12.09
N SER A 70 6.82 3.53 10.98
CA SER A 70 7.15 4.68 10.13
C SER A 70 6.06 4.97 9.10
N ARG A 71 5.27 3.96 8.73
CA ARG A 71 4.14 4.07 7.81
C ARG A 71 3.10 2.99 8.09
N THR A 72 1.84 3.37 8.06
CA THR A 72 0.71 2.43 8.09
C THR A 72 -0.31 2.78 7.03
N PHE A 73 -0.99 1.75 6.52
CA PHE A 73 -2.15 1.86 5.66
C PHE A 73 -3.00 0.61 5.84
N ASN A 74 -4.31 0.77 5.92
CA ASN A 74 -5.27 -0.32 5.87
C ASN A 74 -6.49 0.14 5.09
N CYS A 75 -6.73 -0.46 3.93
CA CYS A 75 -7.82 -0.07 3.05
C CYS A 75 -9.20 -0.25 3.71
N ALA A 76 -9.32 -1.19 4.67
CA ALA A 76 -10.54 -1.48 5.42
C ALA A 76 -10.85 -0.42 6.50
N GLY A 77 -9.94 0.52 6.76
CA GLY A 77 -10.11 1.58 7.76
C GLY A 77 -9.86 1.14 9.21
N GLY A 78 -9.66 -0.16 9.46
CA GLY A 78 -9.29 -0.67 10.78
C GLY A 78 -7.83 -0.40 11.16
N ALA A 79 -7.50 -0.63 12.43
CA ALA A 79 -6.15 -0.45 12.94
C ALA A 79 -5.13 -1.38 12.23
N THR A 80 -3.92 -0.86 12.04
CA THR A 80 -2.73 -1.68 11.76
C THR A 80 -2.05 -1.91 13.10
N GLU A 81 -1.90 -3.18 13.46
CA GLU A 81 -1.36 -3.58 14.75
C GLU A 81 -0.17 -4.50 14.57
N VAL A 82 0.73 -4.47 15.53
CA VAL A 82 1.88 -5.37 15.59
C VAL A 82 1.99 -5.95 16.99
N ARG A 83 2.46 -7.20 17.08
CA ARG A 83 2.93 -7.81 18.31
C ARG A 83 4.19 -8.63 18.04
N ARG A 84 4.97 -8.85 19.10
CA ARG A 84 6.13 -9.74 19.09
C ARG A 84 5.73 -11.07 19.73
N ILE A 85 5.94 -12.17 19.02
CA ILE A 85 5.66 -13.52 19.54
C ILE A 85 6.91 -14.05 20.25
N SER A 86 8.05 -13.91 19.60
CA SER A 86 9.36 -14.26 20.14
C SER A 86 10.44 -13.46 19.39
N ARG A 87 11.72 -13.72 19.68
CA ARG A 87 12.82 -13.06 18.95
C ARG A 87 12.77 -13.42 17.47
N GLY A 88 12.82 -12.40 16.62
CA GLY A 88 12.72 -12.52 15.17
C GLY A 88 11.35 -12.94 14.66
N VAL A 89 10.33 -13.14 15.52
CA VAL A 89 8.99 -13.56 15.11
C VAL A 89 7.94 -12.55 15.56
N PHE A 90 7.25 -11.97 14.60
CA PHE A 90 6.26 -10.92 14.79
C PHE A 90 4.95 -11.30 14.13
N GLU A 91 3.86 -10.70 14.60
CA GLU A 91 2.59 -10.75 13.91
C GLU A 91 2.10 -9.34 13.63
N VAL A 92 1.68 -9.13 12.38
CA VAL A 92 1.06 -7.88 11.93
C VAL A 92 -0.40 -8.16 11.63
N ARG A 93 -1.30 -7.39 12.21
CA ARG A 93 -2.74 -7.49 11.98
C ARG A 93 -3.24 -6.25 11.28
N PHE A 94 -4.00 -6.45 10.19
CA PHE A 94 -4.77 -5.40 9.55
C PHE A 94 -6.25 -5.63 9.88
N ALA A 95 -6.76 -4.97 10.92
CA ALA A 95 -8.11 -5.22 11.41
C ALA A 95 -9.16 -4.97 10.31
N GLY A 96 -10.08 -5.92 10.14
CA GLY A 96 -11.12 -5.89 9.10
C GLY A 96 -10.63 -6.07 7.67
N ASN A 97 -9.34 -6.34 7.46
CA ASN A 97 -8.77 -6.57 6.13
C ASN A 97 -8.87 -8.06 5.74
N SER A 98 -9.38 -8.34 4.55
CA SER A 98 -9.52 -9.69 4.01
C SER A 98 -8.39 -10.07 3.03
N ALA A 99 -7.24 -9.39 3.07
CA ALA A 99 -6.07 -9.77 2.29
C ALA A 99 -5.69 -11.23 2.58
N ALA A 100 -5.54 -12.02 1.52
CA ALA A 100 -5.19 -13.43 1.61
C ALA A 100 -3.67 -13.64 1.62
N SER A 101 -2.94 -12.68 1.07
CA SER A 101 -1.50 -12.77 0.87
C SER A 101 -0.81 -11.47 1.28
N ALA A 102 0.49 -11.58 1.55
CA ALA A 102 1.33 -10.43 1.80
C ALA A 102 2.77 -10.72 1.36
N VAL A 103 3.51 -9.64 1.13
CA VAL A 103 4.96 -9.68 0.94
C VAL A 103 5.60 -9.00 2.13
N VAL A 104 6.72 -9.55 2.59
CA VAL A 104 7.53 -8.98 3.66
C VAL A 104 8.94 -8.69 3.17
N SER A 105 9.52 -7.62 3.70
CA SER A 105 10.92 -7.27 3.49
C SER A 105 11.53 -6.85 4.83
N GLY A 106 12.65 -7.46 5.18
CA GLY A 106 13.42 -7.16 6.39
C GLY A 106 14.66 -6.33 6.08
N SER A 107 15.01 -5.41 6.96
CA SER A 107 16.22 -4.59 6.83
C SER A 107 17.45 -5.43 7.17
N GLY A 108 18.13 -5.95 6.14
CA GLY A 108 19.31 -6.80 6.31
C GLY A 108 19.00 -8.18 6.86
N ALA A 109 17.76 -8.66 6.72
CA ALA A 109 17.31 -9.97 7.17
C ALA A 109 16.64 -10.75 6.04
N GLU A 110 16.85 -12.06 6.03
CA GLU A 110 16.01 -12.99 5.30
C GLU A 110 14.66 -13.14 6.01
N THR A 111 13.59 -13.30 5.23
CA THR A 111 12.23 -13.23 5.77
C THR A 111 11.36 -14.37 5.29
N TRP A 112 10.52 -14.89 6.17
CA TRP A 112 9.37 -15.71 5.79
C TRP A 112 8.09 -15.07 6.30
N LEU A 113 6.98 -15.43 5.66
CA LEU A 113 5.65 -14.93 6.02
C LEU A 113 4.63 -16.07 5.94
N THR A 114 3.73 -16.11 6.91
CA THR A 114 2.61 -17.05 6.93
C THR A 114 1.30 -16.29 7.20
N PRO A 115 0.33 -16.32 6.28
CA PRO A 115 -1.00 -15.79 6.54
C PRO A 115 -1.70 -16.58 7.65
N MET A 116 -2.35 -15.86 8.56
CA MET A 116 -3.09 -16.39 9.70
C MET A 116 -4.55 -15.89 9.63
N PRO A 117 -5.50 -16.56 10.30
CA PRO A 117 -6.88 -16.10 10.35
C PRO A 117 -7.02 -14.67 10.90
N GLY A 118 -8.05 -13.95 10.44
CA GLY A 118 -8.39 -12.63 10.98
C GLY A 118 -7.52 -11.48 10.47
N GLY A 119 -6.93 -11.60 9.28
CA GLY A 119 -6.11 -10.55 8.66
C GLY A 119 -4.75 -10.38 9.35
N VAL A 120 -4.24 -11.45 9.95
CA VAL A 120 -2.96 -11.50 10.63
C VAL A 120 -1.93 -12.14 9.70
N PHE A 121 -0.72 -11.60 9.70
CA PHE A 121 0.43 -12.16 8.99
C PHE A 121 1.55 -12.37 10.00
N GLN A 122 1.97 -13.63 10.17
CA GLN A 122 3.14 -13.96 10.96
C GLN A 122 4.38 -13.79 10.10
N VAL A 123 5.39 -13.13 10.66
CA VAL A 123 6.64 -12.74 10.00
C VAL A 123 7.79 -13.31 10.80
N GLY A 124 8.70 -14.01 10.13
CA GLY A 124 9.99 -14.39 10.69
C GLY A 124 11.14 -13.64 10.03
N LEU A 125 12.16 -13.29 10.81
CA LEU A 125 13.34 -12.55 10.40
C LEU A 125 14.61 -13.31 10.84
N HIS A 126 15.47 -13.64 9.87
CA HIS A 126 16.68 -14.43 10.06
C HIS A 126 17.90 -13.69 9.52
N VAL A 127 19.06 -13.97 10.09
CA VAL A 127 20.34 -13.45 9.58
C VAL A 127 20.63 -14.11 8.23
N PRO A 128 20.98 -13.35 7.17
CA PRO A 128 21.22 -13.94 5.87
C PRO A 128 22.30 -15.03 5.90
N GLY A 129 22.00 -16.18 5.29
CA GLY A 129 22.88 -17.35 5.26
C GLY A 129 23.13 -18.03 6.62
N ARG A 130 22.30 -17.75 7.65
CA ARG A 130 22.35 -18.42 8.97
C ARG A 130 20.94 -18.71 9.48
N ASP A 131 20.82 -19.74 10.32
CA ASP A 131 19.56 -20.07 11.00
C ASP A 131 19.29 -19.20 12.25
N ASP A 132 20.07 -18.13 12.45
CA ASP A 132 19.94 -17.23 13.59
C ASP A 132 18.79 -16.23 13.40
N VAL A 133 17.93 -16.08 14.41
CA VAL A 133 16.85 -15.07 14.40
C VAL A 133 17.36 -13.67 14.75
N VAL A 134 16.76 -12.64 14.12
CA VAL A 134 17.13 -11.23 14.32
C VAL A 134 15.92 -10.32 14.48
N ASP A 135 15.99 -9.39 15.43
CA ASP A 135 15.00 -8.31 15.54
C ASP A 135 15.52 -7.11 14.74
N THR A 136 14.98 -6.91 13.55
CA THR A 136 15.30 -5.76 12.68
C THR A 136 14.02 -5.11 12.17
N ASN A 137 14.13 -3.89 11.62
CA ASN A 137 13.03 -3.20 10.97
C ASN A 137 12.51 -4.01 9.78
N PHE A 138 11.20 -4.00 9.55
CA PHE A 138 10.61 -4.74 8.45
C PHE A 138 9.35 -4.06 7.93
N VAL A 139 8.95 -4.40 6.71
CA VAL A 139 7.74 -3.90 6.07
C VAL A 139 6.90 -5.07 5.60
N VAL A 140 5.61 -5.04 5.93
CA VAL A 140 4.60 -5.97 5.40
C VAL A 140 3.66 -5.22 4.48
N ILE A 141 3.44 -5.75 3.28
CA ILE A 141 2.50 -5.24 2.28
C ILE A 141 1.48 -6.34 2.00
N ALA A 142 0.24 -6.13 2.42
CA ALA A 142 -0.86 -7.06 2.20
C ALA A 142 -1.60 -6.74 0.89
N VAL A 143 -2.01 -7.79 0.15
CA VAL A 143 -2.65 -7.72 -1.18
C VAL A 143 -3.88 -8.60 -1.28
#